data_AF-A0A522TXJ2-F1
#
_entry.id   AF-A0A522TXJ2-F1
#
_cell.length_a   1.000
_cell.length_b   1.000
_cell.length_c   1.000
_cell.angle_alpha   90.00
_cell.angle_beta   90.00
_cell.angle_gamma   90.00
#
_symmetry.space_group_name_H-M   'P 1'
#
loop_
_entity.id
_entity.type
_entity.pdbx_description
1 polymer ?
#
loop_
_entity_poly.entity_id
_entity_poly.type
_entity_poly.pdbx_seq_one_letter_code
_entity_poly.pdbx_strand_id
1 'polypeptide(L)'
;MLSQIARGASNASGTLISGVAYNALGEETSASLGNGLTETRGYDARGRLTSVADSGGAPVGGSPGTGSITISGTEGYTVVKVPCEPYRPGCYRYIDEWDTGTVSGTVNGTAYSVNFGQGSTDASLASALASSI
;
A
#
# COMPACT_ATOMS: atom_id res chain seq x y z
N MET A 1 29.78 50.61 -6.99
CA MET A 1 28.95 49.73 -6.13
C MET A 1 28.66 48.46 -6.91
N LEU A 2 29.50 47.43 -6.76
CA LEU A 2 29.28 46.11 -7.36
C LEU A 2 28.96 45.18 -6.20
N SER A 3 27.67 44.90 -6.03
CA SER A 3 27.15 43.99 -5.02
C SER A 3 27.58 42.57 -5.37
N GLN A 4 28.50 41.99 -4.58
CA GLN A 4 28.78 40.56 -4.69
C GLN A 4 27.53 39.79 -4.25
N ILE A 5 27.01 38.97 -5.16
CA ILE A 5 25.98 37.99 -4.86
C ILE A 5 26.62 36.96 -3.93
N ALA A 6 26.31 37.05 -2.64
CA ALA A 6 26.58 35.99 -1.69
C ALA A 6 25.79 34.75 -2.13
N ARG A 7 26.44 33.85 -2.88
CA ARG A 7 25.94 32.48 -3.04
C ARG A 7 26.07 31.87 -1.65
N GLY A 8 24.95 31.70 -0.97
CA GLY A 8 24.88 31.06 0.34
C GLY A 8 25.45 29.65 0.24
N ALA A 9 26.75 29.51 0.47
CA ALA A 9 27.24 28.30 1.08
C ALA A 9 26.65 28.35 2.49
N SER A 10 25.63 27.54 2.74
CA SER A 10 25.32 27.13 4.10
C SER A 10 26.65 26.64 4.67
N ASN A 11 27.26 27.47 5.52
CA ASN A 11 28.37 27.03 6.34
C ASN A 11 27.78 25.91 7.19
N ALA A 12 27.92 24.67 6.73
CA ALA A 12 27.76 23.54 7.60
C ALA A 12 28.90 23.71 8.61
N SER A 13 28.61 24.36 9.73
CA SER A 13 29.48 24.38 10.91
C SER A 13 29.57 23.00 11.57
N GLY A 14 29.44 21.94 10.76
CA GLY A 14 29.56 20.54 11.09
C GLY A 14 30.48 19.91 10.05
N THR A 15 31.33 19.01 10.50
CA THR A 15 32.31 18.29 9.69
C THR A 15 31.64 17.69 8.44
N LEU A 16 32.00 18.19 7.26
CA LEU A 16 31.45 17.73 5.97
C LEU A 16 31.94 16.34 5.57
N ILE A 17 33.12 15.96 6.06
CA ILE A 17 33.73 14.66 5.83
C ILE A 17 34.57 14.26 7.05
N SER A 18 34.41 13.03 7.53
CA SER A 18 35.15 12.48 8.66
C SER A 18 35.43 11.00 8.48
N GLY A 19 36.32 10.42 9.30
CA GLY A 19 36.58 8.98 9.29
C GLY A 19 37.09 8.45 7.95
N VAL A 20 37.92 9.23 7.24
CA VAL A 20 38.46 8.86 5.93
C VAL A 20 39.44 7.69 6.08
N ALA A 21 39.23 6.63 5.31
CA ALA A 21 40.08 5.45 5.27
C ALA A 21 40.74 5.32 3.88
N TYR A 22 41.98 4.83 3.85
CA TYR A 22 42.77 4.70 2.63
C TYR A 22 43.24 3.26 2.41
N ASN A 23 43.40 2.87 1.14
CA ASN A 23 44.10 1.64 0.79
C ASN A 23 45.63 1.84 0.86
N ALA A 24 46.40 0.76 0.61
CA ALA A 24 47.87 0.80 0.62
C ALA A 24 48.50 1.71 -0.44
N LEU A 25 47.73 2.09 -1.47
CA LEU A 25 48.15 3.02 -2.54
C LEU A 25 47.81 4.49 -2.19
N GLY A 26 47.16 4.73 -1.04
CA GLY A 26 46.76 6.07 -0.59
C GLY A 26 45.43 6.56 -1.17
N GLU A 27 44.65 5.68 -1.79
CA GLU A 27 43.34 6.01 -2.37
C GLU A 27 42.24 5.87 -1.30
N GLU A 28 41.31 6.81 -1.26
CA GLU A 28 40.20 6.82 -0.30
C GLU A 28 39.24 5.66 -0.55
N THR A 29 39.04 4.79 0.43
CA THR A 29 38.13 3.64 0.34
C THR A 29 36.82 3.86 1.07
N SER A 30 36.78 4.77 2.05
CA SER A 30 35.59 5.07 2.83
C SER A 30 35.66 6.47 3.44
N ALA A 31 34.52 7.17 3.52
CA ALA A 31 34.38 8.39 4.30
C ALA A 31 32.96 8.59 4.83
N SER A 32 32.84 9.21 6.00
CA SER A 32 31.56 9.62 6.59
C SER A 32 31.24 11.05 6.16
N LEU A 33 30.15 11.22 5.43
CA LEU A 33 29.66 12.49 4.90
C LEU A 33 28.88 13.27 5.97
N GLY A 34 28.80 14.60 5.81
CA GLY A 34 28.10 15.49 6.75
C GLY A 34 26.59 15.25 6.90
N ASN A 35 26.00 14.42 6.04
CA ASN A 35 24.61 13.94 6.14
C ASN A 35 24.49 12.60 6.90
N GLY A 36 25.58 12.10 7.47
CA GLY A 36 25.62 10.85 8.24
C GLY A 36 25.74 9.57 7.40
N LEU A 37 25.83 9.68 6.07
CA LEU A 37 26.07 8.52 5.20
C LEU A 37 27.56 8.16 5.16
N THR A 38 27.87 6.88 5.03
CA THR A 38 29.22 6.40 4.71
C THR A 38 29.29 6.10 3.23
N GLU A 39 30.14 6.83 2.50
CA GLU A 39 30.49 6.52 1.13
C GLU A 39 31.65 5.52 1.11
N THR A 40 31.58 4.50 0.26
CA THR A 40 32.62 3.49 0.02
C THR A 40 33.01 3.49 -1.46
N ARG A 41 34.31 3.45 -1.72
CA ARG A 41 34.90 3.50 -3.06
C ARG A 41 35.76 2.26 -3.33
N GLY A 42 35.56 1.63 -4.48
CA GLY A 42 36.34 0.47 -4.92
C GLY A 42 37.20 0.80 -6.12
N TYR A 43 38.46 0.34 -6.12
CA TYR A 43 39.44 0.62 -7.16
C TYR A 43 39.95 -0.68 -7.77
N ASP A 44 40.28 -0.65 -9.06
CA ASP A 44 41.04 -1.73 -9.69
C ASP A 44 42.54 -1.63 -9.35
N ALA A 45 43.32 -2.65 -9.72
CA ALA A 45 44.76 -2.69 -9.47
C ALA A 45 45.57 -1.56 -10.14
N ARG A 46 44.95 -0.77 -11.04
CA ARG A 46 45.56 0.38 -11.71
C ARG A 46 45.12 1.71 -11.07
N GLY A 47 44.43 1.68 -9.94
CA GLY A 47 43.93 2.85 -9.23
C GLY A 47 42.75 3.54 -9.92
N ARG A 48 42.01 2.81 -10.76
CA ARG A 48 40.81 3.35 -11.41
C ARG A 48 39.59 2.99 -10.57
N LEU A 49 38.76 3.98 -10.28
CA LEU A 49 37.49 3.79 -9.57
C LEU A 49 36.57 2.86 -10.36
N THR A 50 36.05 1.83 -9.69
CA THR A 50 35.16 0.80 -10.24
C THR A 50 33.79 0.77 -9.57
N SER A 51 33.68 1.25 -8.33
CA SER A 51 32.42 1.33 -7.61
C SER A 51 32.39 2.52 -6.66
N VAL A 52 31.21 3.12 -6.52
CA VAL A 52 30.85 4.05 -5.44
C VAL A 52 29.55 3.54 -4.85
N ALA A 53 29.47 3.43 -3.53
CA ALA A 53 28.26 3.08 -2.82
C ALA A 53 28.14 3.99 -1.59
N ASP A 54 26.92 4.25 -1.15
CA ASP A 54 26.67 4.90 0.14
C ASP A 54 25.84 3.99 1.06
N SER A 55 25.87 4.28 2.36
CA SER A 55 25.10 3.55 3.37
C SER A 55 23.60 3.88 3.37
N GLY A 56 23.14 4.79 2.50
CA GLY A 56 21.74 5.20 2.38
C GLY A 56 20.86 4.16 1.72
N GLY A 57 21.46 3.13 1.11
CA GLY A 57 20.76 2.12 0.35
C GLY A 57 20.17 2.70 -0.94
N ALA A 58 20.00 1.86 -1.96
CA ALA A 58 19.13 2.24 -3.06
C ALA A 58 17.72 2.50 -2.48
N PRO A 59 16.93 3.45 -3.02
CA PRO A 59 15.53 3.59 -2.64
C PRO A 59 14.86 2.23 -2.83
N VAL A 60 14.60 1.54 -1.72
CA VAL A 60 13.90 0.27 -1.73
C VAL A 60 12.48 0.63 -2.13
N GLY A 61 12.02 0.14 -3.29
CA GLY A 61 10.64 0.32 -3.73
C GLY A 61 9.71 -0.02 -2.57
N GLY A 62 8.81 0.89 -2.22
CA GLY A 62 7.93 0.74 -1.07
C GLY A 62 7.24 -0.63 -1.10
N SER A 63 7.19 -1.31 0.04
CA SER A 63 6.44 -2.57 0.13
C SER A 63 4.95 -2.29 -0.11
N PRO A 64 4.24 -3.13 -0.88
CA PRO A 64 2.80 -3.01 -1.01
C PRO A 64 2.14 -3.03 0.37
N GLY A 65 1.24 -2.08 0.63
CA GLY A 65 0.37 -2.14 1.80
C GLY A 65 -0.57 -3.34 1.68
N THR A 66 -0.74 -4.08 2.76
CA THR A 66 -1.75 -5.15 2.85
C THR A 66 -2.84 -4.75 3.83
N GLY A 67 -4.06 -5.17 3.54
CA GLY A 67 -5.24 -4.92 4.37
C GLY A 67 -6.26 -6.03 4.16
N SER A 68 -7.23 -6.14 5.07
CA SER A 68 -8.30 -7.13 4.96
C SER A 68 -9.65 -6.49 5.24
N ILE A 69 -10.68 -7.01 4.57
CA ILE A 69 -12.09 -6.69 4.80
C ILE A 69 -12.76 -8.00 5.15
N THR A 70 -13.54 -8.01 6.24
CA THR A 70 -14.31 -9.18 6.66
C THR A 70 -15.80 -8.92 6.41
N ILE A 71 -16.46 -9.88 5.77
CA ILE A 71 -17.91 -9.92 5.60
C ILE A 71 -18.42 -11.08 6.46
N SER A 72 -19.42 -10.81 7.29
CA SER A 72 -19.97 -11.79 8.21
C SER A 72 -21.47 -11.63 8.31
N GLY A 73 -22.19 -12.74 8.35
CA GLY A 73 -23.62 -12.77 8.54
C GLY A 73 -24.15 -14.19 8.42
N THR A 74 -25.44 -14.35 8.63
CA THR A 74 -26.12 -15.59 8.25
C THR A 74 -27.32 -15.18 7.45
N GLU A 75 -27.52 -15.88 6.35
CA GLU A 75 -28.69 -15.67 5.53
C GLU A 75 -29.96 -15.89 6.35
N GLY A 76 -30.82 -14.88 6.37
CA GLY A 76 -32.10 -14.87 7.05
C GLY A 76 -33.26 -14.87 6.06
N TYR A 77 -34.39 -15.39 6.52
CA TYR A 77 -35.66 -15.25 5.82
C TYR A 77 -36.80 -15.05 6.82
N THR A 78 -37.87 -14.41 6.37
CA THR A 78 -39.15 -14.35 7.07
C THR A 78 -40.20 -15.10 6.29
N VAL A 79 -41.17 -15.68 7.00
CA VAL A 79 -42.29 -16.38 6.37
C VAL A 79 -43.45 -15.41 6.23
N VAL A 80 -43.80 -15.03 5.01
CA VAL A 80 -44.86 -14.08 4.70
C VAL A 80 -46.11 -14.79 4.24
N LYS A 81 -47.24 -14.42 4.84
CA LYS A 81 -48.57 -14.95 4.51
C LYS A 81 -49.19 -14.14 3.37
N VAL A 82 -49.32 -14.74 2.20
CA VAL A 82 -49.90 -14.09 1.01
C VAL A 82 -51.19 -14.80 0.55
N PRO A 83 -52.16 -14.08 -0.04
CA PRO A 83 -53.36 -14.71 -0.59
C PRO A 83 -53.02 -15.70 -1.73
N CYS A 84 -53.83 -16.74 -1.87
CA CYS A 84 -53.71 -17.67 -3.01
C CYS A 84 -54.07 -16.98 -4.34
N GLU A 85 -53.51 -17.46 -5.45
CA GLU A 85 -53.97 -17.11 -6.80
C GLU A 85 -54.58 -18.33 -7.50
N PRO A 86 -55.82 -18.24 -8.03
CA PRO A 86 -56.74 -17.10 -7.97
C PRO A 86 -57.24 -16.83 -6.54
N TYR A 87 -57.54 -15.56 -6.23
CA TYR A 87 -57.96 -15.14 -4.89
C TYR A 87 -59.19 -15.91 -4.41
N ARG A 88 -59.03 -16.61 -3.29
CA ARG A 88 -60.13 -17.29 -2.58
C ARG A 88 -60.18 -16.78 -1.14
N PRO A 89 -61.32 -16.27 -0.65
CA PRO A 89 -61.45 -15.82 0.72
C PRO A 89 -61.03 -16.93 1.71
N GLY A 90 -60.10 -16.61 2.62
CA GLY A 90 -59.55 -17.56 3.58
C GLY A 90 -58.42 -18.46 3.07
N CYS A 91 -58.10 -18.44 1.77
CA CYS A 91 -56.95 -19.16 1.21
C CYS A 91 -55.69 -18.30 1.30
N TYR A 92 -54.68 -18.83 1.99
CA TYR A 92 -53.36 -18.22 2.08
C TYR A 92 -52.29 -19.27 1.83
N ARG A 93 -51.19 -18.83 1.23
CA ARG A 93 -49.92 -19.57 1.18
C ARG A 93 -48.87 -18.80 1.96
N TYR A 94 -47.84 -19.52 2.36
CA TYR A 94 -46.68 -18.96 3.01
C TYR A 94 -45.53 -18.99 2.01
N ILE A 95 -44.83 -17.86 1.88
CA ILE A 95 -43.64 -17.72 1.04
C ILE A 95 -42.48 -17.24 1.90
N ASP A 96 -41.27 -17.64 1.54
CA ASP A 96 -40.05 -17.21 2.21
C ASP A 96 -39.55 -15.91 1.56
N GLU A 97 -39.47 -14.83 2.33
CA GLU A 97 -38.84 -13.58 1.92
C GLU A 97 -37.44 -13.51 2.52
N TRP A 98 -36.44 -13.56 1.64
CA TRP A 98 -35.02 -13.57 2.00
C TRP A 98 -34.50 -12.16 2.18
N ASP A 99 -33.51 -11.99 3.07
CA ASP A 99 -32.81 -10.71 3.19
C ASP A 99 -32.11 -10.37 1.88
N THR A 100 -32.30 -9.14 1.41
CA THR A 100 -31.67 -8.64 0.18
C THR A 100 -31.06 -7.26 0.41
N GLY A 101 -30.00 -6.94 -0.32
CA GLY A 101 -29.36 -5.64 -0.21
C GLY A 101 -28.04 -5.55 -0.97
N THR A 102 -27.22 -4.58 -0.59
CA THR A 102 -25.95 -4.30 -1.25
C THR A 102 -24.85 -4.09 -0.23
N VAL A 103 -23.71 -4.75 -0.43
CA VAL A 103 -22.45 -4.46 0.27
C VAL A 103 -21.57 -3.66 -0.67
N SER A 104 -20.99 -2.55 -0.18
CA SER A 104 -20.11 -1.69 -0.97
C SER A 104 -18.85 -1.28 -0.22
N GLY A 105 -17.77 -1.07 -0.97
CA GLY A 105 -16.48 -0.57 -0.47
C GLY A 105 -15.86 0.39 -1.48
N THR A 106 -15.21 1.45 -1.02
CA THR A 106 -14.62 2.48 -1.88
C THR A 106 -13.10 2.42 -1.82
N VAL A 107 -12.43 2.26 -2.97
CA VAL A 107 -10.97 2.30 -3.09
C VAL A 107 -10.59 3.44 -4.02
N ASN A 108 -9.74 4.36 -3.53
CA ASN A 108 -9.28 5.53 -4.28
C ASN A 108 -10.42 6.39 -4.90
N GLY A 109 -11.56 6.49 -4.20
CA GLY A 109 -12.73 7.22 -4.68
C GLY A 109 -13.67 6.44 -5.61
N THR A 110 -13.29 5.24 -6.04
CA THR A 110 -14.14 4.34 -6.85
C THR A 110 -14.89 3.39 -5.92
N ALA A 111 -16.22 3.36 -6.03
CA ALA A 111 -17.07 2.44 -5.26
C ALA A 111 -17.25 1.11 -6.01
N TYR A 112 -17.06 0.02 -5.27
CA TYR A 112 -17.28 -1.35 -5.70
C TYR A 112 -18.42 -1.93 -4.88
N SER A 113 -19.34 -2.67 -5.51
CA SER A 113 -20.56 -3.13 -4.85
C SER A 113 -20.97 -4.51 -5.33
N VAL A 114 -21.54 -5.29 -4.42
CA VAL A 114 -22.13 -6.60 -4.70
C VAL A 114 -23.50 -6.71 -4.03
N ASN A 115 -24.46 -7.32 -4.69
CA ASN A 115 -25.79 -7.56 -4.13
C ASN A 115 -25.83 -8.90 -3.41
N PHE A 116 -26.54 -8.93 -2.28
CA PHE A 116 -26.88 -10.16 -1.58
C PHE A 116 -28.37 -10.42 -1.64
N GLY A 117 -28.73 -11.69 -1.53
CA GLY A 117 -30.08 -12.24 -1.62
C GLY A 117 -30.05 -13.75 -1.41
N GLN A 118 -31.13 -14.44 -1.81
CA GLN A 118 -31.24 -15.89 -1.65
C GLN A 118 -29.98 -16.66 -2.11
N GLY A 119 -29.44 -17.51 -1.24
CA GLY A 119 -28.25 -18.33 -1.43
C GLY A 119 -26.91 -17.59 -1.25
N SER A 120 -26.93 -16.33 -0.81
CA SER A 120 -25.69 -15.56 -0.60
C SER A 120 -24.98 -15.99 0.68
N THR A 121 -23.71 -16.31 0.57
CA THR A 121 -22.82 -16.62 1.69
C THR A 121 -21.74 -15.56 1.86
N ASP A 122 -21.17 -15.46 3.06
CA ASP A 122 -20.02 -14.59 3.36
C ASP A 122 -18.88 -14.78 2.36
N ALA A 123 -18.59 -16.04 2.01
CA ALA A 123 -17.54 -16.38 1.05
C ALA A 123 -17.88 -15.92 -0.39
N SER A 124 -19.13 -16.11 -0.83
CA SER A 124 -19.54 -15.66 -2.18
C SER A 124 -19.49 -14.14 -2.30
N LEU A 125 -19.91 -13.40 -1.27
CA LEU A 125 -19.89 -11.93 -1.29
C LEU A 125 -18.46 -11.40 -1.23
N ALA A 126 -17.60 -11.99 -0.39
CA ALA A 126 -16.19 -11.60 -0.30
C ALA A 126 -15.46 -11.83 -1.62
N SER A 127 -15.67 -12.98 -2.26
CA SER A 127 -15.04 -13.29 -3.55
C SER A 127 -15.54 -12.40 -4.69
N ALA A 128 -16.84 -12.09 -4.72
CA ALA A 128 -17.42 -11.20 -5.72
C ALA A 128 -16.91 -9.77 -5.56
N LEU A 129 -16.84 -9.25 -4.33
CA LEU A 129 -16.33 -7.90 -4.07
C LEU A 129 -14.84 -7.82 -4.39
N ALA A 130 -14.04 -8.80 -3.98
CA ALA A 130 -12.62 -8.87 -4.30
C ALA A 130 -12.35 -8.92 -5.81
N SER A 131 -13.18 -9.61 -6.58
CA SER A 131 -13.06 -9.70 -8.05
C SER A 131 -13.47 -8.41 -8.77
N SER A 132 -14.17 -7.50 -8.07
CA SER A 132 -14.64 -6.25 -8.65
C SER A 132 -13.67 -5.09 -8.49
N ILE A 133 -12.73 -5.17 -7.55
CA ILE A 133 -11.74 -4.13 -7.18
C ILE A 133 -10.62 -4.05 -8.21
#